data_AF-A0A821PS01-F1
#
_entry.id   AF-A0A821PS01-F1
#
_cell.length_a   1.000
_cell.length_b   1.000
_cell.length_c   1.000
_cell.angle_alpha   90.00
_cell.angle_beta   90.00
_cell.angle_gamma   90.00
#
_symmetry.space_group_name_H-M   'P 1'
#
loop_
_entity.id
_entity.type
_entity.pdbx_description
1 polymer ?
#
loop_
_entity_poly.entity_id
_entity_poly.type
_entity_poly.pdbx_seq_one_letter_code
_entity_poly.pdbx_strand_id
1 'polypeptide(L)'
;MMRLIIFFFLVFICEQGSATIYQCNTNTSCGCSTSLTLISRIIGGETAVRQSWSWAVSIRTSGEHLCGGTILSPSFIITAAHCFEYITDLKSVTILAGSLTLKPSSNNSSQVRSIAKLYRHPRFDPNSNRNDMALLRLSSPFNMRHGNIKSICLPSGTVSQPPDNINMIAIGWGITSISSDKSSSSLRQVTLKSVPLTYSGCKPLIFDSKLQFCAGIITGGKDTCLGDSGGPLMAFVNNIWQLHGITSYGNGCALPETVRITCGKEKVTFLCGGCTQEFCFNHLADHKQELSKQFDEVEVNHDFFRQILTEQTSKPQQHPLIQQIDTWEYDSINKIQQKAEKARQLVLTHIIDSIRQIENKLNQLTDKIRQSRAENDFFETDLHGWNDDLIQLKKKLTKPSNINARHDTTQLVTTLSIDVTSYKPGSYFELKPY
;
A
#
# COMPACT_ATOMS: atom_id res chain seq x y z
N MET A 1 36.08 53.36 -49.14
CA MET A 1 35.70 53.95 -47.84
C MET A 1 34.60 53.07 -47.24
N MET A 2 34.79 52.67 -45.98
CA MET A 2 34.12 51.64 -45.17
C MET A 2 32.74 51.11 -45.58
N ARG A 3 32.64 49.78 -45.77
CA ARG A 3 31.39 49.01 -45.58
C ARG A 3 31.10 48.93 -44.09
N LEU A 4 29.99 49.53 -43.65
CA LEU A 4 29.51 49.43 -42.28
C LEU A 4 28.86 48.05 -42.09
N ILE A 5 29.56 47.14 -41.41
CA ILE A 5 29.01 45.83 -41.00
C ILE A 5 28.21 46.07 -39.73
N ILE A 6 26.88 46.09 -39.85
CA ILE A 6 25.97 46.13 -38.70
C ILE A 6 25.88 44.71 -38.15
N PHE A 7 26.61 44.45 -37.06
CA PHE A 7 26.40 43.25 -36.26
C PHE A 7 25.10 43.39 -35.47
N PHE A 8 24.05 42.68 -35.90
CA PHE A 8 22.90 42.41 -35.05
C PHE A 8 23.36 41.46 -33.93
N PHE A 9 23.72 42.01 -32.78
CA PHE A 9 23.81 41.23 -31.55
C PHE A 9 22.39 40.81 -31.16
N LEU A 10 22.05 39.55 -31.45
CA LEU A 10 20.93 38.85 -30.82
C LEU A 10 21.26 38.73 -29.33
N VAL A 11 20.83 39.72 -28.54
CA VAL A 11 20.78 39.61 -27.08
C VAL A 11 19.70 38.59 -26.78
N PHE A 12 20.10 37.34 -26.53
CA PHE A 12 19.25 36.38 -25.84
C PHE A 12 19.01 36.92 -24.43
N ILE A 13 17.91 37.64 -24.26
CA ILE A 13 17.36 37.88 -22.93
C ILE A 13 16.90 36.51 -22.44
N CYS A 14 17.75 35.83 -21.69
CA CYS A 14 17.34 34.69 -20.89
C CYS A 14 16.31 35.23 -19.89
N GLU A 15 15.03 34.96 -20.16
CA GLU A 15 13.95 35.25 -19.23
C GLU A 15 14.19 34.39 -17.99
N GLN A 16 14.91 34.95 -17.01
CA GLN A 16 15.18 34.27 -15.75
C GLN A 16 13.83 33.96 -15.12
N GLY A 17 13.44 32.69 -15.12
CA GLY A 17 12.22 32.23 -14.47
C GLY A 17 12.24 32.67 -13.01
N SER A 18 11.47 33.70 -12.68
CA SER A 18 11.40 34.23 -11.33
C SER A 18 10.75 33.19 -10.41
N ALA A 19 11.51 32.64 -9.47
CA ALA A 19 10.99 31.75 -8.45
C ALA A 19 10.18 32.55 -7.43
N THR A 20 8.99 32.09 -7.08
CA THR A 20 8.19 32.71 -6.02
C THR A 20 8.67 32.20 -4.68
N ILE A 21 9.00 33.12 -3.76
CA ILE A 21 9.44 32.81 -2.41
C ILE A 21 8.24 32.95 -1.47
N TYR A 22 7.89 31.88 -0.78
CA TYR A 22 6.85 31.91 0.26
C TYR A 22 7.51 31.94 1.64
N GLN A 23 7.37 33.07 2.34
CA GLN A 23 7.87 33.27 3.71
C GLN A 23 6.75 33.14 4.72
N CYS A 24 6.80 32.08 5.53
CA CYS A 24 5.73 31.78 6.47
C CYS A 24 5.89 32.57 7.79
N ASN A 25 4.76 32.82 8.48
CA ASN A 25 4.75 33.44 9.80
C ASN A 25 5.07 32.41 10.90
N THR A 26 6.30 32.40 11.40
CA THR A 26 6.76 31.41 12.39
C THR A 26 6.09 31.48 13.76
N ASN A 27 5.25 32.49 14.01
CA ASN A 27 4.48 32.61 15.25
C ASN A 27 3.22 31.71 15.26
N THR A 28 2.90 31.05 14.15
CA THR A 28 1.75 30.14 14.07
C THR A 28 2.14 28.69 14.43
N SER A 29 1.19 27.96 15.02
CA SER A 29 1.41 26.55 15.42
C SER A 29 1.31 25.55 14.26
N CYS A 30 0.89 25.98 13.08
CA CYS A 30 0.67 25.17 11.88
C CYS A 30 1.00 25.97 10.61
N GLY A 31 1.02 25.31 9.45
CA GLY A 31 1.09 25.95 8.13
C GLY A 31 2.45 26.59 7.80
N CYS A 32 3.49 26.22 8.56
CA CYS A 32 4.84 26.74 8.45
C CYS A 32 5.85 25.59 8.33
N SER A 33 6.66 25.63 7.29
CA SER A 33 7.80 24.73 7.08
C SER A 33 9.08 25.35 7.64
N THR A 34 10.12 24.53 7.88
CA THR A 34 11.41 25.01 8.41
C THR A 34 12.33 25.60 7.34
N SER A 35 12.01 25.39 6.06
CA SER A 35 12.78 25.89 4.94
C SER A 35 11.92 26.82 4.10
N LEU A 36 12.56 27.80 3.43
CA LEU A 36 11.88 28.63 2.45
C LEU A 36 11.30 27.74 1.35
N THR A 37 10.00 27.88 1.13
CA THR A 37 9.36 27.20 0.01
C THR A 37 9.65 28.01 -1.25
N LEU A 38 10.57 27.49 -2.06
CA LEU A 38 10.89 28.01 -3.39
C LEU A 38 10.08 27.21 -4.41
N ILE A 39 9.28 27.91 -5.21
CA ILE A 39 8.53 27.32 -6.30
C ILE A 39 8.93 28.04 -7.58
N SER A 40 9.56 27.33 -8.51
CA SER A 40 9.93 27.92 -9.79
C SER A 40 8.68 28.12 -10.64
N ARG A 41 8.68 29.13 -11.51
CA ARG A 41 7.59 29.38 -12.46
C ARG A 41 7.52 28.31 -13.56
N ILE A 42 8.44 27.34 -13.56
CA ILE A 42 8.61 26.35 -14.64
C ILE A 42 7.43 25.37 -14.67
N ILE A 43 7.09 24.94 -15.89
CA ILE A 43 5.91 24.12 -16.18
C ILE A 43 6.29 22.63 -16.25
N GLY A 44 5.56 21.71 -15.58
CA GLY A 44 5.82 20.26 -15.58
C GLY A 44 5.87 19.54 -14.22
N GLY A 45 5.64 20.26 -13.11
CA GLY A 45 5.85 19.73 -11.75
C GLY A 45 7.35 19.57 -11.46
N GLU A 46 7.81 19.99 -10.27
CA GLU A 46 9.24 19.96 -9.92
C GLU A 46 9.48 19.14 -8.66
N THR A 47 10.72 18.71 -8.44
CA THR A 47 11.08 18.04 -7.18
C THR A 47 10.94 19.03 -6.05
N ALA A 48 10.20 18.65 -5.01
CA ALA A 48 10.04 19.47 -3.84
C ALA A 48 11.37 19.76 -3.17
N VAL A 49 11.54 21.00 -2.69
CA VAL A 49 12.73 21.42 -1.96
C VAL A 49 12.76 20.73 -0.60
N ARG A 50 13.96 20.39 -0.11
CA ARG A 50 14.13 19.77 1.22
C ARG A 50 13.39 20.57 2.30
N GLN A 51 12.56 19.86 3.06
CA GLN A 51 11.76 20.40 4.17
C GLN A 51 10.77 21.51 3.79
N SER A 52 10.38 21.64 2.52
CA SER A 52 9.35 22.60 2.08
C SER A 52 7.93 22.19 2.48
N TRP A 53 7.67 20.88 2.59
CA TRP A 53 6.33 20.32 2.84
C TRP A 53 6.30 19.35 4.03
N SER A 54 6.61 19.85 5.22
CA SER A 54 6.74 19.05 6.46
C SER A 54 5.43 18.36 6.93
N TRP A 55 4.29 18.63 6.30
CA TRP A 55 3.00 17.98 6.58
C TRP A 55 2.64 16.86 5.60
N ALA A 56 3.42 16.65 4.55
CA ALA A 56 3.19 15.59 3.57
C ALA A 56 3.46 14.22 4.20
N VAL A 57 2.56 13.27 3.96
CA VAL A 57 2.79 11.86 4.32
C VAL A 57 2.50 10.92 3.17
N SER A 58 3.22 9.81 3.16
CA SER A 58 3.01 8.69 2.27
C SER A 58 2.27 7.59 3.05
N ILE A 59 1.05 7.28 2.63
CA ILE A 59 0.26 6.14 3.12
C ILE A 59 0.68 4.92 2.31
N ARG A 60 1.05 3.86 3.01
CA ARG A 60 1.70 2.69 2.40
C ARG A 60 1.02 1.40 2.81
N THR A 61 0.91 0.49 1.85
CA THR A 61 0.49 -0.90 2.08
C THR A 61 1.61 -1.83 1.64
N SER A 62 1.96 -2.82 2.45
CA SER A 62 3.09 -3.74 2.17
C SER A 62 4.41 -3.04 1.84
N GLY A 63 4.63 -1.85 2.40
CA GLY A 63 5.82 -1.03 2.15
C GLY A 63 5.80 -0.25 0.83
N GLU A 64 4.77 -0.35 0.00
CA GLU A 64 4.63 0.43 -1.25
C GLU A 64 3.70 1.63 -1.06
N HIS A 65 3.94 2.70 -1.81
CA HIS A 65 3.12 3.90 -1.75
C HIS A 65 1.75 3.65 -2.38
N LEU A 66 0.70 4.04 -1.67
CA LEU A 66 -0.69 3.91 -2.13
C LEU A 66 -1.32 5.28 -2.37
N CYS A 67 -1.26 6.14 -1.36
CA CYS A 67 -1.88 7.46 -1.37
C CYS A 67 -1.05 8.48 -0.59
N GLY A 68 -1.27 9.75 -0.89
CA GLY A 68 -0.86 10.86 -0.07
C GLY A 68 -1.75 11.05 1.16
N GLY A 69 -1.27 11.88 2.08
CA GLY A 69 -2.04 12.36 3.21
C GLY A 69 -1.41 13.62 3.77
N THR A 70 -2.11 14.24 4.73
CA THR A 70 -1.70 15.52 5.30
C THR A 70 -1.79 15.52 6.83
N ILE A 71 -0.75 15.98 7.49
CA ILE A 71 -0.69 16.08 8.95
C ILE A 71 -1.53 17.27 9.43
N LEU A 72 -2.56 17.00 10.23
CA LEU A 72 -3.36 18.03 10.93
C LEU A 72 -2.85 18.26 12.36
N SER A 73 -2.33 17.22 13.01
CA SER A 73 -1.78 17.29 14.36
C SER A 73 -0.80 16.12 14.60
N PRO A 74 -0.09 16.05 15.74
CA PRO A 74 0.82 14.94 16.03
C PRO A 74 0.22 13.54 15.87
N SER A 75 -1.11 13.39 16.07
CA SER A 75 -1.78 12.09 16.05
C SER A 75 -2.82 11.94 14.94
N PHE A 76 -3.05 12.96 14.11
CA PHE A 76 -4.10 12.95 13.10
C PHE A 76 -3.60 13.30 11.71
N ILE A 77 -3.95 12.44 10.76
CA ILE A 77 -3.75 12.62 9.32
C ILE A 77 -5.12 12.73 8.66
N ILE A 78 -5.26 13.64 7.69
CA ILE A 78 -6.39 13.70 6.78
C ILE A 78 -5.97 13.21 5.39
N THR A 79 -6.86 12.51 4.71
CA THR A 79 -6.65 11.90 3.39
C THR A 79 -7.99 11.60 2.73
N ALA A 80 -7.99 10.98 1.56
CA ALA A 80 -9.18 10.52 0.86
C ALA A 80 -9.72 9.21 1.45
N ALA A 81 -11.03 9.02 1.42
CA ALA A 81 -11.68 7.79 1.89
C ALA A 81 -11.50 6.62 0.92
N HIS A 82 -11.47 6.88 -0.39
CA HIS A 82 -11.29 5.84 -1.42
C HIS A 82 -9.95 5.09 -1.29
N CYS A 83 -8.91 5.75 -0.73
CA CYS A 83 -7.62 5.12 -0.42
C CYS A 83 -7.74 3.91 0.52
N PHE A 84 -8.86 3.77 1.24
CA PHE A 84 -9.13 2.69 2.18
C PHE A 84 -10.32 1.82 1.78
N GLU A 85 -10.81 1.94 0.54
CA GLU A 85 -11.96 1.16 0.05
C GLU A 85 -11.67 -0.35 0.05
N TYR A 86 -10.51 -0.73 -0.50
CA TYR A 86 -10.10 -2.12 -0.66
C TYR A 86 -9.16 -2.63 0.44
N ILE A 87 -8.97 -1.85 1.52
CA ILE A 87 -8.10 -2.22 2.64
C ILE A 87 -8.91 -2.99 3.68
N THR A 88 -8.63 -4.28 3.81
CA THR A 88 -9.31 -5.17 4.77
C THR A 88 -8.62 -5.21 6.14
N ASP A 89 -7.30 -5.04 6.21
CA ASP A 89 -6.53 -5.01 7.45
C ASP A 89 -5.70 -3.74 7.59
N LEU A 90 -6.08 -2.86 8.52
CA LEU A 90 -5.35 -1.62 8.83
C LEU A 90 -3.95 -1.87 9.39
N LYS A 91 -3.63 -3.06 9.90
CA LYS A 91 -2.28 -3.39 10.40
C LYS A 91 -1.26 -3.47 9.26
N SER A 92 -1.70 -3.79 8.04
CA SER A 92 -0.87 -3.76 6.84
C SER A 92 -0.50 -2.34 6.39
N VAL A 93 -1.16 -1.32 6.94
CA VAL A 93 -1.00 0.08 6.53
C VAL A 93 -0.04 0.82 7.46
N THR A 94 0.90 1.53 6.84
CA THR A 94 1.87 2.39 7.54
C THR A 94 1.88 3.79 6.96
N ILE A 95 2.20 4.77 7.80
CA ILE A 95 2.32 6.18 7.45
C ILE A 95 3.77 6.59 7.56
N LEU A 96 4.38 7.00 6.45
CA LEU A 96 5.72 7.58 6.41
C LEU A 96 5.61 9.11 6.38
N ALA A 97 6.26 9.77 7.33
CA ALA A 97 6.33 11.23 7.44
C ALA A 97 7.78 11.74 7.50
N GLY A 98 8.00 12.98 7.07
CA GLY A 98 9.28 13.67 7.23
C GLY A 98 10.38 13.21 6.26
N SER A 99 10.00 12.62 5.12
CA SER A 99 10.89 12.22 4.03
C SER A 99 10.42 12.86 2.72
N LEU A 100 11.37 13.24 1.86
CA LEU A 100 11.06 13.57 0.46
C LEU A 100 11.03 12.31 -0.41
N THR A 101 11.69 11.23 -0.02
CA THR A 101 11.77 10.00 -0.85
C THR A 101 10.92 8.88 -0.27
N LEU A 102 10.37 8.02 -1.14
CA LEU A 102 9.61 6.84 -0.71
C LEU A 102 10.50 5.77 -0.06
N LYS A 103 11.80 5.79 -0.33
CA LYS A 103 12.83 4.91 0.26
C LYS A 103 13.87 5.76 0.99
N PRO A 104 13.57 6.27 2.19
CA PRO A 104 14.53 7.03 2.98
C PRO A 104 15.70 6.14 3.42
N SER A 105 16.91 6.71 3.46
CA SER A 105 18.07 6.03 4.06
C SER A 105 17.96 6.00 5.58
N SER A 106 18.72 5.10 6.23
CA SER A 106 18.73 4.93 7.69
C SER A 106 19.08 6.20 8.48
N ASN A 107 19.73 7.17 7.84
CA ASN A 107 20.17 8.42 8.45
C ASN A 107 19.13 9.56 8.32
N ASN A 108 17.97 9.31 7.73
CA ASN A 108 16.90 10.30 7.64
C ASN A 108 16.07 10.35 8.94
N SER A 109 15.71 11.56 9.38
CA SER A 109 14.81 11.81 10.53
C SER A 109 13.33 11.52 10.22
N SER A 110 13.06 10.64 9.25
CA SER A 110 11.71 10.22 8.88
C SER A 110 11.10 9.33 9.95
N GLN A 111 9.78 9.39 10.10
CA GLN A 111 9.05 8.61 11.10
C GLN A 111 7.99 7.75 10.45
N VAL A 112 7.90 6.49 10.87
CA VAL A 112 6.85 5.56 10.46
C VAL A 112 5.88 5.36 11.62
N ARG A 113 4.58 5.36 11.33
CA ARG A 113 3.50 5.11 12.30
C ARG A 113 2.46 4.16 11.75
N SER A 114 1.88 3.34 12.62
CA SER A 114 0.70 2.53 12.31
C SER A 114 -0.58 3.31 12.59
N ILE A 115 -1.69 2.86 12.01
CA ILE A 115 -3.02 3.44 12.21
C ILE A 115 -3.69 2.75 13.41
N ALA A 116 -4.13 3.51 14.39
CA ALA A 116 -4.96 3.00 15.49
C ALA A 116 -6.45 2.98 15.12
N LYS A 117 -6.92 3.98 14.36
CA LYS A 117 -8.30 4.05 13.93
C LYS A 117 -8.47 4.85 12.65
N LEU A 118 -9.28 4.33 11.74
CA LEU A 118 -9.76 5.01 10.54
C LEU A 118 -11.17 5.57 10.78
N TYR A 119 -11.37 6.85 10.51
CA TYR A 119 -12.67 7.51 10.50
C TYR A 119 -12.98 7.93 9.07
N ARG A 120 -13.69 7.08 8.32
CA ARG A 120 -14.25 7.47 7.03
C ARG A 120 -15.40 8.44 7.24
N HIS A 121 -15.55 9.41 6.35
CA HIS A 121 -16.71 10.30 6.40
C HIS A 121 -18.00 9.46 6.35
N PRO A 122 -18.97 9.65 7.26
CA PRO A 122 -20.15 8.79 7.35
C PRO A 122 -21.05 8.77 6.10
N ARG A 123 -20.89 9.78 5.24
CA ARG A 123 -21.62 9.93 3.96
C ARG A 123 -20.73 9.72 2.73
N PHE A 124 -19.56 9.09 2.90
CA PHE A 124 -18.73 8.71 1.76
C PHE A 124 -19.48 7.72 0.88
N ASP A 125 -19.57 8.00 -0.42
CA ASP A 125 -20.15 7.11 -1.42
C ASP A 125 -19.07 6.73 -2.45
N PRO A 126 -18.66 5.46 -2.51
CA PRO A 126 -17.59 5.02 -3.42
C PRO A 126 -17.97 5.11 -4.90
N ASN A 127 -19.27 5.10 -5.24
CA ASN A 127 -19.70 5.17 -6.65
C ASN A 127 -19.54 6.58 -7.23
N SER A 128 -19.80 7.61 -6.41
CA SER A 128 -19.76 9.01 -6.82
C SER A 128 -18.55 9.77 -6.28
N ASN A 129 -17.73 9.15 -5.43
CA ASN A 129 -16.68 9.79 -4.63
C ASN A 129 -17.17 11.01 -3.85
N ARG A 130 -18.47 11.05 -3.50
CA ARG A 130 -19.03 12.14 -2.69
C ARG A 130 -18.53 12.01 -1.26
N ASN A 131 -18.16 13.13 -0.64
CA ASN A 131 -17.57 13.17 0.69
C ASN A 131 -16.33 12.27 0.85
N ASP A 132 -15.48 12.22 -0.18
CA ASP A 132 -14.25 11.43 -0.20
C ASP A 132 -13.17 12.00 0.74
N MET A 133 -13.41 11.80 2.04
CA MET A 133 -12.56 12.28 3.11
C MET A 133 -12.49 11.23 4.23
N ALA A 134 -11.29 11.02 4.73
CA ALA A 134 -11.04 10.18 5.90
C ALA A 134 -10.03 10.83 6.85
N LEU A 135 -10.20 10.55 8.13
CA LEU A 135 -9.29 10.94 9.19
C LEU A 135 -8.65 9.70 9.81
N LEU A 136 -7.34 9.68 9.91
CA LEU A 136 -6.56 8.61 10.52
C LEU A 136 -6.07 9.06 11.89
N ARG A 137 -6.36 8.28 12.93
CA ARG A 137 -5.72 8.40 14.23
C ARG A 137 -4.53 7.43 14.29
N LEU A 138 -3.34 7.96 14.54
CA LEU A 138 -2.11 7.19 14.64
C LEU A 138 -2.03 6.43 15.97
N SER A 139 -1.32 5.30 15.99
CA SER A 139 -1.06 4.50 17.20
C SER A 139 -0.17 5.22 18.21
N SER A 140 0.73 6.07 17.73
CA SER A 140 1.55 6.96 18.54
C SER A 140 1.78 8.28 17.81
N PRO A 141 1.92 9.41 18.53
CA PRO A 141 2.12 10.71 17.90
C PRO A 141 3.47 10.79 17.17
N PHE A 142 3.55 11.66 16.17
CA PHE A 142 4.82 12.09 15.59
C PHE A 142 5.59 12.99 16.56
N ASN A 143 6.91 12.85 16.56
CA ASN A 143 7.81 13.80 17.20
C ASN A 143 8.04 15.00 16.25
N MET A 144 7.49 16.16 16.59
CA MET A 144 7.55 17.38 15.76
C MET A 144 8.68 18.35 16.15
N ARG A 145 9.64 17.92 16.99
CA ARG A 145 10.72 18.77 17.51
C ARG A 145 11.75 19.16 16.46
N HIS A 146 12.02 18.29 15.49
CA HIS A 146 13.12 18.43 14.53
C HIS A 146 12.76 19.20 13.25
N GLY A 147 11.56 19.79 13.16
CA GLY A 147 11.21 20.70 12.07
C GLY A 147 10.77 20.07 10.75
N ASN A 148 11.25 18.87 10.44
CA ASN A 148 10.91 18.12 9.22
C ASN A 148 9.50 17.51 9.22
N ILE A 149 8.82 17.52 10.37
CA ILE A 149 7.42 17.07 10.51
C ILE A 149 6.64 18.18 11.24
N LYS A 150 5.61 18.73 10.58
CA LYS A 150 4.74 19.82 11.07
C LYS A 150 3.31 19.58 10.60
N SER A 151 2.35 20.27 11.20
CA SER A 151 0.96 20.28 10.73
C SER A 151 0.69 21.43 9.77
N ILE A 152 -0.24 21.23 8.85
CA ILE A 152 -0.83 22.30 8.04
C ILE A 152 -1.96 22.99 8.81
N CYS A 153 -2.27 24.25 8.48
CA CYS A 153 -3.47 24.90 9.02
C CYS A 153 -4.71 24.53 8.20
N LEU A 154 -5.87 24.54 8.84
CA LEU A 154 -7.15 24.55 8.14
C LEU A 154 -7.59 26.00 7.92
N PRO A 155 -8.33 26.31 6.83
CA PRO A 155 -8.93 27.62 6.62
C PRO A 155 -9.89 27.95 7.77
N SER A 156 -9.94 29.22 8.16
CA SER A 156 -10.83 29.70 9.23
C SER A 156 -12.20 30.07 8.66
N GLY A 157 -13.28 29.67 9.35
CA GLY A 157 -14.67 29.99 8.98
C GLY A 157 -15.35 28.95 8.07
N THR A 158 -16.60 29.21 7.70
CA THR A 158 -17.41 28.37 6.79
C THR A 158 -17.14 28.74 5.32
N VAL A 159 -15.87 28.80 4.91
CA VAL A 159 -15.52 29.08 3.51
C VAL A 159 -15.88 27.84 2.69
N SER A 160 -16.89 27.96 1.82
CA SER A 160 -17.43 26.82 1.05
C SER A 160 -16.58 26.46 -0.16
N GLN A 161 -15.75 27.38 -0.67
CA GLN A 161 -14.91 27.22 -1.86
C GLN A 161 -13.74 28.22 -1.83
N PRO A 162 -12.55 27.87 -2.35
CA PRO A 162 -11.52 28.88 -2.66
C PRO A 162 -12.03 29.85 -3.74
N PRO A 163 -11.62 31.14 -3.74
CA PRO A 163 -11.94 32.06 -4.83
C PRO A 163 -11.40 31.54 -6.17
N ASP A 164 -12.03 31.92 -7.28
CA ASP A 164 -11.58 31.51 -8.61
C ASP A 164 -10.18 32.05 -8.95
N ASN A 165 -9.41 31.27 -9.72
CA ASN A 165 -8.10 31.65 -10.27
C ASN A 165 -7.03 31.99 -9.21
N ILE A 166 -7.18 31.51 -7.97
CA ILE A 166 -6.12 31.60 -6.95
C ILE A 166 -5.04 30.55 -7.21
N ASN A 167 -3.78 30.90 -6.94
CA ASN A 167 -2.70 29.92 -7.01
C ASN A 167 -2.84 28.91 -5.87
N MET A 168 -2.79 27.63 -6.23
CA MET A 168 -2.83 26.51 -5.29
C MET A 168 -1.65 25.59 -5.56
N ILE A 169 -1.12 24.97 -4.50
CA ILE A 169 -0.01 24.03 -4.61
C ILE A 169 -0.51 22.64 -4.27
N ALA A 170 -0.32 21.72 -5.21
CA ALA A 170 -0.47 20.29 -4.99
C ALA A 170 0.90 19.65 -4.81
N ILE A 171 0.98 18.65 -3.95
CA ILE A 171 2.18 17.86 -3.71
C ILE A 171 1.85 16.38 -3.61
N GLY A 172 2.79 15.53 -4.00
CA GLY A 172 2.62 14.09 -3.89
C GLY A 172 3.73 13.29 -4.56
N TRP A 173 3.58 11.97 -4.54
CA TRP A 173 4.49 11.02 -5.17
C TRP A 173 3.81 10.29 -6.33
N GLY A 174 2.75 10.87 -6.89
CA GLY A 174 2.03 10.29 -8.01
C GLY A 174 2.91 10.04 -9.24
N ILE A 175 2.35 9.31 -10.20
CA ILE A 175 2.97 9.04 -11.48
C ILE A 175 3.25 10.36 -12.20
N THR A 176 4.43 10.46 -12.82
CA THR A 176 4.87 11.69 -13.51
C THR A 176 4.71 11.61 -15.02
N SER A 177 4.23 10.48 -15.55
CA SER A 177 3.98 10.26 -16.98
C SER A 177 2.85 9.24 -17.14
N ILE A 178 2.01 9.44 -18.14
CA ILE A 178 0.93 8.52 -18.53
C ILE A 178 1.49 7.14 -18.92
N SER A 179 2.75 7.08 -19.38
CA SER A 179 3.46 5.85 -19.74
C SER A 179 4.18 5.15 -18.58
N SER A 180 4.01 5.63 -17.34
CA SER A 180 4.71 5.09 -16.18
C SER A 180 3.76 4.47 -15.19
N ASP A 181 3.98 3.20 -14.88
CA ASP A 181 3.25 2.47 -13.82
C ASP A 181 3.82 2.72 -12.41
N LYS A 182 4.82 3.61 -12.27
CA LYS A 182 5.56 3.80 -11.01
C LYS A 182 5.47 5.22 -10.51
N SER A 183 5.04 5.35 -9.26
CA SER A 183 5.11 6.57 -8.45
C SER A 183 6.49 7.20 -8.46
N SER A 184 6.55 8.53 -8.38
CA SER A 184 7.81 9.25 -8.27
C SER A 184 8.55 8.83 -7.00
N SER A 185 9.85 8.55 -7.14
CA SER A 185 10.69 8.19 -5.98
C SER A 185 10.88 9.37 -5.02
N SER A 186 10.65 10.60 -5.49
CA SER A 186 10.83 11.86 -4.76
C SER A 186 9.53 12.67 -4.79
N LEU A 187 9.27 13.41 -3.71
CA LEU A 187 8.09 14.27 -3.58
C LEU A 187 8.13 15.33 -4.67
N ARG A 188 7.02 15.50 -5.36
CA ARG A 188 6.83 16.50 -6.41
C ARG A 188 5.91 17.61 -5.89
N GLN A 189 6.06 18.78 -6.48
CA GLN A 189 5.19 19.94 -6.23
C GLN A 189 4.78 20.56 -7.57
N VAL A 190 3.55 21.08 -7.64
CA VAL A 190 3.05 21.78 -8.81
C VAL A 190 2.16 22.95 -8.41
N THR A 191 2.33 24.09 -9.08
CA THR A 191 1.39 25.21 -8.99
C THR A 191 0.24 24.99 -9.97
N LEU A 192 -0.97 24.95 -9.42
CA LEU A 192 -2.26 24.90 -10.10
C LEU A 192 -3.04 26.18 -9.78
N LYS A 193 -4.22 26.31 -10.38
CA LYS A 193 -5.18 27.34 -10.01
C LYS A 193 -6.54 26.77 -9.73
N SER A 194 -7.29 27.36 -8.80
CA SER A 194 -8.71 27.06 -8.67
C SER A 194 -9.44 27.42 -9.98
N VAL A 195 -10.31 26.53 -10.42
CA VAL A 195 -11.03 26.66 -11.69
C VAL A 195 -12.51 26.92 -11.40
N PRO A 196 -13.14 27.91 -12.05
CA PRO A 196 -14.56 28.17 -11.88
C PRO A 196 -15.40 26.94 -12.22
N LEU A 197 -16.45 26.68 -11.44
CA LEU A 197 -17.37 25.55 -11.68
C LEU A 197 -18.12 25.66 -13.02
N THR A 198 -18.19 26.85 -13.60
CA THR A 198 -18.76 27.10 -14.94
C THR A 198 -17.86 26.59 -16.07
N TYR A 199 -16.59 26.31 -15.79
CA TYR A 199 -15.65 25.79 -16.78
C TYR A 199 -16.07 24.40 -17.27
N SER A 200 -16.04 24.20 -18.59
CA SER A 200 -16.52 22.98 -19.25
C SER A 200 -15.76 21.72 -18.82
N GLY A 201 -14.47 21.83 -18.50
CA GLY A 201 -13.68 20.70 -17.98
C GLY A 201 -13.95 20.38 -16.50
N CYS A 202 -14.50 21.33 -15.73
CA CYS A 202 -14.78 21.14 -14.31
C CYS A 202 -16.22 20.72 -14.05
N LYS A 203 -17.19 21.37 -14.70
CA LYS A 203 -18.63 21.17 -14.48
C LYS A 203 -19.08 19.69 -14.50
N PRO A 204 -18.61 18.83 -15.42
CA PRO A 204 -19.02 17.42 -15.48
C PRO A 204 -18.48 16.57 -14.33
N LEU A 205 -17.42 17.04 -13.65
CA LEU A 205 -16.76 16.33 -12.56
C LEU A 205 -17.38 16.64 -11.18
N ILE A 206 -18.23 17.65 -11.09
CA ILE A 206 -18.75 18.18 -9.83
C ILE A 206 -20.17 17.67 -9.59
N PHE A 207 -20.32 16.85 -8.56
CA PHE A 207 -21.63 16.34 -8.10
C PHE A 207 -22.21 17.22 -6.99
N ASP A 208 -21.36 17.84 -6.17
CA ASP A 208 -21.76 18.74 -5.09
C ASP A 208 -20.82 19.94 -5.02
N SER A 209 -21.26 21.07 -5.59
CA SER A 209 -20.51 22.34 -5.64
C SER A 209 -20.24 22.98 -4.28
N LYS A 210 -20.84 22.48 -3.20
CA LYS A 210 -20.53 22.93 -1.83
C LYS A 210 -19.36 22.17 -1.21
N LEU A 211 -19.02 21.00 -1.75
CA LEU A 211 -18.01 20.10 -1.21
C LEU A 211 -16.83 19.88 -2.16
N GLN A 212 -17.02 20.15 -3.46
CA GLN A 212 -16.06 19.86 -4.51
C GLN A 212 -15.74 21.13 -5.29
N PHE A 213 -14.50 21.21 -5.77
CA PHE A 213 -14.02 22.25 -6.68
C PHE A 213 -12.91 21.65 -7.53
N CYS A 214 -12.60 22.28 -8.66
CA CYS A 214 -11.51 21.86 -9.52
C CYS A 214 -10.31 22.77 -9.33
N ALA A 215 -9.11 22.19 -9.45
CA ALA A 215 -7.89 22.95 -9.61
C ALA A 215 -7.07 22.38 -10.76
N GLY A 216 -6.51 23.25 -11.57
CA GLY A 216 -5.77 22.86 -12.76
C GLY A 216 -5.14 24.06 -13.44
N ILE A 217 -4.46 23.82 -14.56
CA ILE A 217 -4.09 24.89 -15.48
C ILE A 217 -4.96 24.75 -16.72
N ILE A 218 -5.69 25.81 -17.06
CA ILE A 218 -6.64 25.82 -18.18
C ILE A 218 -5.95 25.43 -19.49
N THR A 219 -4.70 25.87 -19.72
CA THR A 219 -3.90 25.51 -20.90
C THR A 219 -3.35 24.08 -20.89
N GLY A 220 -3.68 23.26 -19.88
CA GLY A 220 -3.22 21.88 -19.77
C GLY A 220 -1.74 21.72 -19.45
N GLY A 221 -1.24 20.48 -19.57
CA GLY A 221 0.18 20.11 -19.39
C GLY A 221 0.64 19.97 -17.92
N LYS A 222 -0.27 20.16 -16.95
CA LYS A 222 -0.04 19.97 -15.52
C LYS A 222 -1.33 19.53 -14.83
N ASP A 223 -1.24 18.47 -14.03
CA ASP A 223 -2.35 18.00 -13.21
C ASP A 223 -1.82 17.21 -11.99
N THR A 224 -2.71 16.91 -11.05
CA THR A 224 -2.52 15.82 -10.08
C THR A 224 -2.82 14.48 -10.71
N CYS A 225 -2.09 13.43 -10.32
CA CYS A 225 -2.13 12.13 -10.99
C CYS A 225 -2.28 10.94 -10.04
N LEU A 226 -2.38 9.72 -10.61
CA LEU A 226 -2.45 8.48 -9.83
C LEU A 226 -1.30 8.41 -8.81
N GLY A 227 -1.63 8.23 -7.53
CA GLY A 227 -0.69 8.27 -6.40
C GLY A 227 -0.57 9.63 -5.70
N ASP A 228 -1.15 10.71 -6.24
CA ASP A 228 -1.36 11.96 -5.50
C ASP A 228 -2.68 11.96 -4.70
N SER A 229 -3.53 10.94 -4.90
CA SER A 229 -4.80 10.74 -4.18
C SER A 229 -4.63 10.86 -2.67
N GLY A 230 -5.51 11.60 -2.01
CA GLY A 230 -5.44 11.89 -0.58
C GLY A 230 -4.39 12.95 -0.19
N GLY A 231 -3.56 13.40 -1.13
CA GLY A 231 -2.59 14.48 -0.95
C GLY A 231 -3.25 15.86 -0.78
N PRO A 232 -2.52 16.85 -0.24
CA PRO A 232 -3.07 18.18 0.00
C PRO A 232 -3.08 19.06 -1.24
N LEU A 233 -4.17 19.81 -1.40
CA LEU A 233 -4.23 21.00 -2.24
C LEU A 233 -4.27 22.25 -1.34
N MET A 234 -3.26 23.10 -1.47
CA MET A 234 -2.97 24.13 -0.48
C MET A 234 -2.96 25.53 -1.08
N ALA A 235 -3.37 26.51 -0.28
CA ALA A 235 -3.21 27.93 -0.62
C ALA A 235 -2.36 28.63 0.44
N PHE A 236 -1.57 29.61 0.01
CA PHE A 236 -0.80 30.45 0.91
C PHE A 236 -1.57 31.74 1.20
N VAL A 237 -2.13 31.84 2.40
CA VAL A 237 -3.03 32.94 2.80
C VAL A 237 -2.55 33.48 4.13
N ASN A 238 -2.46 34.81 4.28
CA ASN A 238 -1.99 35.46 5.51
C ASN A 238 -0.64 34.93 6.01
N ASN A 239 0.28 34.68 5.08
CA ASN A 239 1.61 34.14 5.34
C ASN A 239 1.63 32.74 6.01
N ILE A 240 0.58 31.94 5.82
CA ILE A 240 0.52 30.54 6.26
C ILE A 240 -0.03 29.64 5.16
N TRP A 241 0.44 28.39 5.13
CA TRP A 241 -0.12 27.35 4.28
C TRP A 241 -1.39 26.77 4.91
N GLN A 242 -2.47 26.79 4.14
CA GLN A 242 -3.76 26.25 4.53
C GLN A 242 -4.16 25.10 3.61
N LEU A 243 -4.78 24.06 4.17
CA LEU A 243 -5.36 22.95 3.42
C LEU A 243 -6.74 23.34 2.89
N HIS A 244 -6.88 23.52 1.59
CA HIS A 244 -8.15 23.89 0.95
C HIS A 244 -8.85 22.70 0.30
N GLY A 245 -8.11 21.67 -0.09
CA GLY A 245 -8.68 20.47 -0.70
C GLY A 245 -7.87 19.21 -0.44
N ILE A 246 -8.52 18.06 -0.65
CA ILE A 246 -7.92 16.73 -0.64
C ILE A 246 -8.05 16.21 -2.07
N THR A 247 -6.94 15.78 -2.67
CA THR A 247 -6.95 15.21 -4.03
C THR A 247 -7.81 13.95 -4.05
N SER A 248 -8.84 13.91 -4.90
CA SER A 248 -9.83 12.82 -4.94
C SER A 248 -9.82 12.12 -6.31
N TYR A 249 -10.32 12.77 -7.36
CA TYR A 249 -10.37 12.25 -8.74
C TYR A 249 -10.26 13.38 -9.78
N GLY A 250 -10.00 13.03 -11.04
CA GLY A 250 -9.90 13.95 -12.18
C GLY A 250 -9.99 13.25 -13.53
N ASN A 251 -10.13 14.01 -14.62
CA ASN A 251 -10.21 13.47 -15.99
C ASN A 251 -8.80 13.37 -16.62
N GLY A 252 -8.09 12.29 -16.32
CA GLY A 252 -6.78 12.02 -16.91
C GLY A 252 -5.66 12.95 -16.40
N CYS A 253 -4.43 12.64 -16.79
CA CYS A 253 -3.23 13.30 -16.28
C CYS A 253 -2.65 14.30 -17.27
N ALA A 254 -2.60 15.58 -16.91
CA ALA A 254 -1.80 16.61 -17.59
C ALA A 254 -2.04 16.74 -19.12
N LEU A 255 -3.28 16.51 -19.58
CA LEU A 255 -3.64 16.67 -20.98
C LEU A 255 -3.34 18.12 -21.44
N PRO A 256 -2.50 18.34 -22.47
CA PRO A 256 -2.20 19.69 -22.95
C PRO A 256 -3.41 20.30 -23.68
N GLU A 257 -3.69 21.58 -23.44
CA GLU A 257 -4.52 22.36 -24.34
C GLU A 257 -3.62 22.97 -25.43
N THR A 258 -4.14 22.89 -26.65
CA THR A 258 -3.45 23.14 -27.91
C THR A 258 -2.91 24.55 -28.10
N VAL A 259 -1.72 24.62 -28.71
CA VAL A 259 -1.17 25.85 -29.28
C VAL A 259 -2.17 26.43 -30.26
N ARG A 260 -2.64 27.64 -29.98
CA ARG A 260 -3.49 28.43 -30.86
C ARG A 260 -2.65 28.88 -32.08
N ILE A 261 -2.57 28.05 -33.11
CA ILE A 261 -2.01 28.48 -34.41
C ILE A 261 -3.12 29.23 -35.14
N THR A 262 -3.14 30.56 -35.03
CA THR A 262 -3.99 31.41 -35.86
C THR A 262 -3.48 31.36 -37.30
N CYS A 263 -4.16 30.61 -38.17
CA CYS A 263 -3.97 30.69 -39.62
C CYS A 263 -4.78 31.89 -40.14
N GLY A 264 -4.11 33.02 -40.36
CA GLY A 264 -4.75 34.17 -40.99
C GLY A 264 -4.96 33.90 -42.47
N LYS A 265 -6.18 33.48 -42.89
CA LYS A 265 -6.82 33.83 -44.19
C LYS A 265 -8.14 33.12 -44.58
N GLU A 266 -8.84 32.35 -43.74
CA GLU A 266 -10.08 31.67 -44.16
C GLU A 266 -11.31 32.03 -43.31
N LYS A 267 -12.49 32.12 -43.96
CA LYS A 267 -13.74 32.67 -43.37
C LYS A 267 -14.67 31.63 -42.72
N VAL A 268 -14.38 30.33 -42.82
CA VAL A 268 -15.22 29.27 -42.24
C VAL A 268 -14.33 28.27 -41.49
N THR A 269 -14.64 28.06 -40.23
CA THR A 269 -13.97 27.11 -39.34
C THR A 269 -14.94 26.02 -38.89
N PHE A 270 -14.41 24.81 -38.68
CA PHE A 270 -15.14 23.63 -38.22
C PHE A 270 -14.73 23.30 -36.80
N LEU A 271 -15.68 23.29 -35.87
CA LEU A 271 -15.45 22.93 -34.48
C LEU A 271 -15.43 21.41 -34.32
N CYS A 272 -14.34 20.86 -33.79
CA CYS A 272 -14.30 19.47 -33.36
C CYS A 272 -15.00 19.31 -32.01
N GLY A 273 -16.03 18.46 -31.94
CA GLY A 273 -16.79 18.23 -30.70
C GLY A 273 -15.99 17.58 -29.57
N GLY A 274 -14.82 16.99 -29.87
CA GLY A 274 -13.92 16.38 -28.90
C GLY A 274 -12.93 17.39 -28.31
N CYS A 275 -11.97 17.85 -29.13
CA CYS A 275 -10.92 18.77 -28.66
C CYS A 275 -11.35 20.24 -28.63
N THR A 276 -12.58 20.56 -29.06
CA THR A 276 -13.16 21.92 -29.09
C THR A 276 -12.35 22.94 -29.89
N GLN A 277 -11.45 22.47 -30.76
CA GLN A 277 -10.67 23.30 -31.68
C GLN A 277 -11.44 23.59 -32.96
N GLU A 278 -11.19 24.78 -33.50
CA GLU A 278 -11.69 25.22 -34.78
C GLU A 278 -10.63 24.99 -35.87
N PHE A 279 -10.97 24.17 -36.85
CA PHE A 279 -10.10 23.85 -37.98
C PHE A 279 -10.58 24.51 -39.26
N CYS A 280 -9.67 25.03 -40.08
CA CYS A 280 -10.01 25.32 -41.46
C CYS A 280 -10.11 24.01 -42.26
N PHE A 281 -10.71 24.06 -43.44
CA PHE A 281 -11.01 22.86 -44.24
C PHE A 281 -9.77 21.99 -44.51
N ASN A 282 -8.62 22.62 -44.79
CA ASN A 282 -7.39 21.91 -45.11
C ASN A 282 -6.74 21.25 -43.87
N HIS A 283 -6.83 21.86 -42.68
CA HIS A 283 -6.25 21.29 -41.45
C HIS A 283 -7.20 20.30 -40.75
N LEU A 284 -8.49 20.30 -41.08
CA LEU A 284 -9.45 19.33 -40.57
C LEU A 284 -9.12 17.91 -41.04
N ALA A 285 -8.57 17.76 -42.25
CA ALA A 285 -8.15 16.47 -42.79
C ALA A 285 -6.98 15.88 -41.99
N ASP A 286 -5.96 16.70 -41.70
CA ASP A 286 -4.81 16.29 -40.88
C ASP A 286 -5.23 15.91 -39.46
N HIS A 287 -6.16 16.68 -38.86
CA HIS A 287 -6.71 16.35 -37.55
C HIS A 287 -7.44 15.00 -37.53
N LYS A 288 -8.24 14.71 -38.58
CA LYS A 288 -8.94 13.43 -38.72
C LYS A 288 -7.97 12.26 -38.96
N GLN A 289 -6.87 12.49 -39.67
CA GLN A 289 -5.85 11.48 -39.89
C GLN A 289 -5.13 11.12 -38.57
N GLU A 290 -4.87 12.10 -37.71
CA GLU A 290 -4.28 11.83 -36.39
C GLU A 290 -5.25 11.10 -35.45
N LEU A 291 -6.54 11.46 -35.49
CA LEU A 291 -7.59 10.71 -34.78
C LEU A 291 -7.70 9.26 -35.28
N SER A 292 -7.49 9.01 -36.57
CA SER A 292 -7.48 7.66 -37.14
C SER A 292 -6.38 6.79 -36.52
N LYS A 293 -5.18 7.34 -36.31
CA LYS A 293 -4.08 6.57 -35.68
C LYS A 293 -4.40 6.21 -34.23
N GLN A 294 -5.03 7.12 -33.49
CA GLN A 294 -5.46 6.85 -32.11
C GLN A 294 -6.61 5.83 -32.09
N PHE A 295 -7.48 5.85 -33.09
CA PHE A 295 -8.55 4.87 -33.24
C PHE A 295 -7.99 3.46 -33.50
N ASP A 296 -6.99 3.34 -34.37
CA ASP A 296 -6.30 2.07 -34.64
C ASP A 296 -5.69 1.48 -33.35
N GLU A 297 -5.12 2.31 -32.47
CA GLU A 297 -4.60 1.88 -31.16
C GLU A 297 -5.72 1.38 -30.23
N VAL A 298 -6.89 2.03 -30.25
CA VAL A 298 -8.06 1.59 -29.48
C VAL A 298 -8.59 0.24 -29.98
N GLU A 299 -8.62 0.01 -31.29
CA GLU A 299 -9.02 -1.28 -31.88
C GLU A 299 -8.07 -2.41 -31.45
N VAL A 300 -6.76 -2.17 -31.52
CA VAL A 300 -5.75 -3.14 -31.05
C VAL A 300 -5.92 -3.46 -29.56
N ASN A 301 -6.12 -2.44 -28.72
CA ASN A 301 -6.33 -2.63 -27.28
C ASN A 301 -7.63 -3.37 -26.98
N HIS A 302 -8.71 -3.09 -27.72
CA HIS A 302 -9.97 -3.83 -27.63
C HIS A 302 -9.78 -5.32 -27.95
N ASP A 303 -9.08 -5.63 -29.03
CA ASP A 303 -8.85 -7.01 -29.47
C ASP A 303 -7.96 -7.78 -28.49
N PHE A 304 -6.93 -7.13 -27.96
CA PHE A 304 -6.10 -7.68 -26.89
C PHE A 304 -6.91 -7.97 -25.63
N PHE A 305 -7.77 -7.04 -25.20
CA PHE A 305 -8.64 -7.23 -24.04
C PHE A 305 -9.64 -8.37 -24.27
N ARG A 306 -10.19 -8.48 -25.48
CA ARG A 306 -11.04 -9.62 -25.89
C ARG A 306 -10.31 -10.94 -25.82
N GLN A 307 -9.04 -10.98 -26.20
CA GLN A 307 -8.20 -12.17 -26.09
C GLN A 307 -7.98 -12.56 -24.63
N ILE A 308 -7.66 -11.61 -23.75
CA ILE A 308 -7.53 -11.83 -22.30
C ILE A 308 -8.84 -12.39 -21.72
N LEU A 309 -9.98 -11.78 -22.05
CA LEU A 309 -11.29 -12.25 -21.59
C LEU A 309 -11.57 -13.69 -22.05
N THR A 310 -11.23 -14.02 -23.29
CA THR A 310 -11.40 -15.37 -23.86
C THR A 310 -10.50 -16.37 -23.14
N GLU A 311 -9.25 -16.00 -22.87
CA GLU A 311 -8.29 -16.83 -22.14
C GLU A 311 -8.77 -17.11 -20.70
N GLN A 312 -9.18 -16.07 -19.97
CA GLN A 312 -9.74 -16.18 -18.62
C GLN A 312 -11.04 -17.01 -18.58
N THR A 313 -11.88 -16.90 -19.60
CA THR A 313 -13.12 -17.70 -19.71
C THR A 313 -12.81 -19.16 -20.02
N SER A 314 -11.77 -19.44 -20.81
CA SER A 314 -11.38 -20.81 -21.19
C SER A 314 -10.64 -21.57 -20.07
N LYS A 315 -9.94 -20.87 -19.17
CA LYS A 315 -9.15 -21.48 -18.08
C LYS A 315 -9.30 -20.72 -16.76
N PRO A 316 -10.49 -20.74 -16.13
CA PRO A 316 -10.73 -20.03 -14.87
C PRO A 316 -9.82 -20.52 -13.73
N GLN A 317 -9.30 -21.75 -13.81
CA GLN A 317 -8.36 -22.34 -12.85
C GLN A 317 -6.96 -21.72 -12.90
N GLN A 318 -6.60 -21.02 -14.00
CA GLN A 318 -5.31 -20.33 -14.11
C GLN A 318 -5.38 -18.89 -13.58
N HIS A 319 -6.53 -18.47 -13.03
CA HIS A 319 -6.67 -17.15 -12.45
C HIS A 319 -5.66 -16.98 -11.28
N PRO A 320 -4.94 -15.86 -11.18
CA PRO A 320 -3.91 -15.65 -10.16
C PRO A 320 -4.39 -15.87 -8.72
N LEU A 321 -5.65 -15.51 -8.42
CA LEU A 321 -6.24 -15.75 -7.10
C LEU A 321 -6.49 -17.24 -6.81
N ILE A 322 -6.87 -18.03 -7.82
CA ILE A 322 -7.04 -19.48 -7.68
C ILE A 322 -5.69 -20.15 -7.44
N GLN A 323 -4.65 -19.74 -8.19
CA GLN A 323 -3.29 -20.23 -7.97
C GLN A 323 -2.75 -19.92 -6.57
N GLN A 324 -3.12 -18.77 -5.97
CA GLN A 324 -2.77 -18.45 -4.58
C GLN A 324 -3.45 -19.40 -3.59
N ILE A 325 -4.71 -19.77 -3.83
CA ILE A 325 -5.43 -20.76 -3.01
C ILE A 325 -4.77 -22.14 -3.15
N ASP A 326 -4.49 -22.58 -4.37
CA ASP A 326 -3.84 -23.88 -4.64
C ASP A 326 -2.45 -23.96 -3.96
N THR A 327 -1.69 -22.88 -4.02
CA THR A 327 -0.38 -22.79 -3.35
C THR A 327 -0.52 -22.88 -1.82
N TRP A 328 -1.49 -22.15 -1.26
CA TRP A 328 -1.76 -22.19 0.18
C TRP A 328 -2.23 -23.58 0.64
N GLU A 329 -3.09 -24.25 -0.14
CA GLU A 329 -3.56 -25.61 0.15
C GLU A 329 -2.38 -26.59 0.15
N TYR A 330 -1.56 -26.58 -0.90
CA TYR A 330 -0.38 -27.43 -1.02
C TYR A 330 0.58 -27.25 0.16
N ASP A 331 0.93 -26.00 0.50
CA ASP A 331 1.84 -25.69 1.59
C ASP A 331 1.29 -26.14 2.95
N SER A 332 -0.02 -26.00 3.16
CA SER A 332 -0.69 -26.39 4.39
C SER A 332 -0.69 -27.90 4.58
N ILE A 333 -1.05 -28.66 3.53
CA ILE A 333 -1.00 -30.13 3.54
C ILE A 333 0.42 -30.62 3.83
N ASN A 334 1.41 -30.05 3.15
CA ASN A 334 2.80 -30.50 3.27
C ASN A 334 3.34 -30.27 4.69
N LYS A 335 3.02 -29.13 5.31
CA LYS A 335 3.37 -28.85 6.72
C LYS A 335 2.70 -29.82 7.70
N ILE A 336 1.43 -30.17 7.47
CA ILE A 336 0.69 -31.13 8.30
C ILE A 336 1.34 -32.51 8.20
N GLN A 337 1.66 -32.97 6.99
CA GLN A 337 2.30 -34.27 6.76
C GLN A 337 3.68 -34.35 7.44
N GLN A 338 4.52 -33.31 7.31
CA GLN A 338 5.83 -33.26 7.97
C GLN A 338 5.72 -33.32 9.49
N LYS A 339 4.76 -32.59 10.07
CA LYS A 339 4.50 -32.60 11.51
C LYS A 339 4.03 -33.97 12.00
N ALA A 340 3.11 -34.61 11.27
CA ALA A 340 2.63 -35.95 11.59
C ALA A 340 3.76 -36.99 11.52
N GLU A 341 4.63 -36.89 10.52
CA GLU A 341 5.75 -37.82 10.37
C GLU A 341 6.76 -37.70 11.51
N LYS A 342 7.12 -36.47 11.92
CA LYS A 342 7.97 -36.26 13.10
C LYS A 342 7.37 -36.87 14.37
N ALA A 343 6.07 -36.74 14.57
CA ALA A 343 5.38 -37.34 15.71
C ALA A 343 5.43 -38.88 15.66
N ARG A 344 5.23 -39.50 14.48
CA ARG A 344 5.37 -40.96 14.30
C ARG A 344 6.77 -41.44 14.65
N GLN A 345 7.80 -40.77 14.13
CA GLN A 345 9.19 -41.14 14.39
C GLN A 345 9.55 -41.07 15.88
N LEU A 346 9.03 -40.06 16.59
CA LEU A 346 9.23 -39.92 18.03
C LEU A 346 8.58 -41.07 18.82
N VAL A 347 7.34 -41.42 18.48
CA VAL A 347 6.61 -42.53 19.10
C VAL A 347 7.31 -43.87 18.84
N LEU A 348 7.70 -44.13 17.60
CA LEU A 348 8.42 -45.35 17.21
C LEU A 348 9.70 -45.50 18.02
N THR A 349 10.47 -44.42 18.16
CA THR A 349 11.70 -44.42 18.99
C THR A 349 11.42 -44.85 20.43
N HIS A 350 10.36 -44.32 21.05
CA HIS A 350 10.00 -44.66 22.43
C HIS A 350 9.44 -46.07 22.59
N ILE A 351 8.70 -46.57 21.59
CA ILE A 351 8.22 -47.95 21.55
C ILE A 351 9.41 -48.91 21.49
N ILE A 352 10.37 -48.66 20.59
CA ILE A 352 11.57 -49.49 20.44
C ILE A 352 12.38 -49.52 21.75
N ASP A 353 12.59 -48.38 22.40
CA ASP A 353 13.30 -48.33 23.68
C ASP A 353 12.54 -49.10 24.78
N SER A 354 11.22 -48.96 24.84
CA SER A 354 10.37 -49.67 25.81
C SER A 354 10.43 -51.19 25.60
N ILE A 355 10.39 -51.66 24.34
CA ILE A 355 10.54 -53.09 23.99
C ILE A 355 11.91 -53.60 24.45
N ARG A 356 12.98 -52.84 24.19
CA ARG A 356 14.34 -53.20 24.63
C ARG A 356 14.44 -53.33 26.16
N GLN A 357 13.80 -52.44 26.91
CA GLN A 357 13.75 -52.53 28.37
C GLN A 357 12.97 -53.75 28.86
N ILE A 358 11.88 -54.11 28.18
CA ILE A 358 11.08 -55.31 28.48
C ILE A 358 11.90 -56.57 28.21
N GLU A 359 12.60 -56.63 27.08
CA GLU A 359 13.47 -57.75 26.71
C GLU A 359 14.56 -57.98 27.75
N ASN A 360 15.23 -56.92 28.21
CA ASN A 360 16.23 -57.01 29.28
C ASN A 360 15.64 -57.60 30.58
N LYS A 361 14.43 -57.18 30.98
CA LYS A 361 13.76 -57.70 32.18
C LYS A 361 13.32 -59.16 32.01
N LEU A 362 12.87 -59.52 30.82
CA LEU A 362 12.51 -60.90 30.50
C LEU A 362 13.72 -61.83 30.55
N ASN A 363 14.87 -61.38 30.05
CA ASN A 363 16.13 -62.12 30.14
C ASN A 363 16.56 -62.31 31.61
N GLN A 364 16.49 -61.25 32.43
CA GLN A 364 16.76 -61.35 33.88
C GLN A 364 15.84 -62.34 34.59
N LEU A 365 14.55 -62.34 34.27
CA LEU A 365 13.59 -63.29 34.82
C LEU A 365 13.89 -64.73 34.38
N THR A 366 14.27 -64.90 33.12
CA THR A 366 14.68 -66.20 32.56
C THR A 366 15.88 -66.77 33.29
N ASP A 367 16.89 -65.94 33.58
CA ASP A 367 18.08 -66.35 34.32
C ASP A 367 17.74 -66.76 35.76
N LYS A 368 16.88 -66.00 36.46
CA LYS A 368 16.38 -66.37 37.80
C LYS A 368 15.66 -67.72 37.81
N ILE A 369 14.75 -67.95 36.87
CA ILE A 369 14.01 -69.22 36.75
C ILE A 369 14.97 -70.38 36.50
N ARG A 370 15.97 -70.19 35.63
CA ARG A 370 16.98 -71.22 35.34
C ARG A 370 17.84 -71.53 36.56
N GLN A 371 18.26 -70.52 37.31
CA GLN A 371 19.06 -70.69 38.51
C GLN A 371 18.28 -71.46 39.59
N SER A 372 17.08 -71.02 39.95
CA SER A 372 16.23 -71.70 40.94
C SER A 372 15.92 -73.15 40.54
N ARG A 373 15.72 -73.42 39.24
CA ARG A 373 15.54 -74.79 38.74
C ARG A 373 16.80 -75.65 38.86
N ALA A 374 17.99 -75.08 38.64
CA ALA A 374 19.25 -75.81 38.76
C ALA A 374 19.61 -76.11 40.22
N GLU A 375 19.30 -75.19 41.13
CA GLU A 375 19.51 -75.32 42.58
C GLU A 375 18.39 -76.13 43.26
N ASN A 376 17.29 -76.40 42.53
CA ASN A 376 16.06 -77.03 43.03
C ASN A 376 15.46 -76.28 44.24
N ASP A 377 15.61 -74.96 44.25
CA ASP A 377 15.24 -74.01 45.31
C ASP A 377 14.13 -73.09 44.80
N PHE A 378 12.89 -73.57 44.86
CA PHE A 378 11.71 -72.80 44.46
C PHE A 378 10.47 -73.20 45.28
N PHE A 379 9.66 -72.20 45.64
CA PHE A 379 8.41 -72.36 46.38
C PHE A 379 7.22 -71.82 45.58
N GLU A 380 5.99 -72.10 46.03
CA GLU A 380 4.76 -71.58 45.42
C GLU A 380 4.77 -70.04 45.32
N THR A 381 5.40 -69.35 46.28
CA THR A 381 5.56 -67.90 46.28
C THR A 381 6.41 -67.38 45.12
N ASP A 382 7.46 -68.11 44.73
CA ASP A 382 8.33 -67.73 43.61
C ASP A 382 7.62 -67.91 42.27
N LEU A 383 6.88 -69.02 42.13
CA LEU A 383 6.03 -69.29 40.96
C LEU A 383 4.97 -68.20 40.77
N HIS A 384 4.31 -67.80 41.85
CA HIS A 384 3.36 -66.68 41.82
C HIS A 384 4.05 -65.36 41.45
N GLY A 385 5.21 -65.06 42.05
CA GLY A 385 5.98 -63.86 41.75
C GLY A 385 6.43 -63.76 40.30
N TRP A 386 6.97 -64.84 39.73
CA TRP A 386 7.40 -64.85 38.32
C TRP A 386 6.21 -64.75 37.35
N ASN A 387 5.08 -65.37 37.68
CA ASN A 387 3.87 -65.26 36.88
C ASN A 387 3.32 -63.82 36.91
N ASP A 388 3.34 -63.16 38.07
CA ASP A 388 2.95 -61.76 38.21
C ASP A 388 3.89 -60.84 37.42
N ASP A 389 5.20 -61.06 37.46
CA ASP A 389 6.18 -60.32 36.67
C ASP A 389 5.92 -60.47 35.16
N LEU A 390 5.61 -61.68 34.67
CA LEU A 390 5.25 -61.91 33.27
C LEU A 390 3.96 -61.17 32.88
N ILE A 391 2.94 -61.17 33.75
CA ILE A 391 1.70 -60.42 33.54
C ILE A 391 1.98 -58.91 33.46
N GLN A 392 2.84 -58.37 34.33
CA GLN A 392 3.22 -56.96 34.31
C GLN A 392 4.01 -56.59 33.05
N LEU A 393 4.95 -57.43 32.60
CA LEU A 393 5.69 -57.21 31.36
C LEU A 393 4.76 -57.23 30.14
N LYS A 394 3.82 -58.19 30.08
CA LYS A 394 2.78 -58.26 29.03
C LYS A 394 1.92 -57.00 28.99
N LYS A 395 1.54 -56.46 30.16
CA LYS A 395 0.76 -55.23 30.28
C LYS A 395 1.53 -53.99 29.77
N LYS A 396 2.84 -53.93 30.01
CA LYS A 396 3.70 -52.83 29.52
C LYS A 396 3.92 -52.88 28.00
N LEU A 397 3.86 -54.06 27.40
CA LEU A 397 3.98 -54.24 25.96
C LEU A 397 2.77 -53.67 25.20
N THR A 398 1.56 -53.81 25.75
CA THR A 398 0.31 -53.37 25.11
C THR A 398 -0.07 -51.93 25.42
N LYS A 399 0.39 -51.39 26.56
CA LYS A 399 0.18 -49.99 26.93
C LYS A 399 1.42 -49.44 27.65
N PRO A 400 2.42 -48.94 26.90
CA PRO A 400 3.60 -48.33 27.51
C PRO A 400 3.17 -47.06 28.25
N SER A 401 3.40 -47.01 29.56
CA SER A 401 2.86 -46.01 30.49
C SER A 401 3.41 -44.59 30.31
N ASN A 402 4.34 -44.42 29.38
CA ASN A 402 5.06 -43.19 29.08
C ASN A 402 4.52 -42.42 27.87
N ILE A 403 3.53 -42.93 27.12
CA ILE A 403 3.00 -42.26 25.92
C ILE A 403 1.48 -42.06 26.05
N ASN A 404 1.03 -40.81 26.04
CA ASN A 404 -0.39 -40.46 26.01
C ASN A 404 -0.72 -39.61 24.78
N ALA A 405 -1.73 -40.02 24.02
CA ALA A 405 -2.30 -39.25 22.93
C ALA A 405 -3.52 -38.47 23.44
N ARG A 406 -3.53 -37.15 23.22
CA ARG A 406 -4.68 -36.27 23.49
C ARG A 406 -5.19 -35.69 22.19
N HIS A 407 -6.50 -35.71 22.01
CA HIS A 407 -7.17 -35.08 20.89
C HIS A 407 -7.81 -33.77 21.35
N ASP A 408 -7.54 -32.68 20.63
CA ASP A 408 -8.25 -31.42 20.80
C ASP A 408 -9.06 -31.14 19.52
N THR A 409 -10.38 -31.05 19.70
CA THR A 409 -11.38 -30.88 18.63
C THR A 409 -11.83 -29.44 18.46
N THR A 410 -11.22 -28.48 19.18
CA THR A 410 -11.62 -27.06 19.15
C THR A 410 -11.16 -26.31 17.90
N GLN A 411 -10.38 -26.95 17.02
CA GLN A 411 -9.84 -26.38 15.79
C GLN A 411 -10.35 -27.09 14.53
N LEU A 412 -10.33 -26.36 13.41
CA LEU A 412 -10.79 -26.80 12.09
C LEU A 412 -10.03 -28.05 11.58
N VAL A 413 -8.80 -28.24 12.07
CA VAL A 413 -8.04 -29.49 11.99
C VAL A 413 -7.89 -30.04 13.40
N THR A 414 -8.40 -31.25 13.65
CA THR A 414 -8.26 -31.91 14.95
C THR A 414 -6.79 -32.08 15.30
N THR A 415 -6.38 -31.56 16.45
CA THR A 415 -4.99 -31.58 16.88
C THR A 415 -4.72 -32.79 17.77
N LEU A 416 -3.71 -33.56 17.39
CA LEU A 416 -3.22 -34.70 18.17
C LEU A 416 -1.96 -34.29 18.91
N SER A 417 -2.01 -34.28 20.24
CA SER A 417 -0.84 -34.03 21.10
C SER A 417 -0.34 -35.34 21.68
N ILE A 418 0.96 -35.57 21.62
CA ILE A 418 1.59 -36.78 22.18
C ILE A 418 2.45 -36.35 23.36
N ASP A 419 1.99 -36.68 24.56
CA ASP A 419 2.71 -36.44 25.80
C ASP A 419 3.58 -37.65 26.11
N VAL A 420 4.90 -37.43 26.17
CA VAL A 420 5.85 -38.44 26.63
C VAL A 420 6.30 -38.11 28.06
N THR A 421 5.92 -38.93 29.02
CA THR A 421 6.33 -38.78 30.42
C THR A 421 7.59 -39.60 30.70
N SER A 422 8.77 -38.97 30.55
CA SER A 422 10.04 -39.50 31.05
C SER A 422 10.75 -38.47 31.93
N TYR A 423 11.72 -38.93 32.71
CA TYR A 423 12.32 -38.33 33.92
C TYR A 423 13.09 -36.98 33.75
N LYS A 424 12.67 -36.13 32.80
CA LYS A 424 13.06 -34.71 32.70
C LYS A 424 11.82 -33.86 32.36
N PRO A 425 11.43 -32.89 33.19
CA PRO A 425 10.36 -31.97 32.86
C PRO A 425 10.83 -31.05 31.71
N GLY A 426 10.12 -31.02 30.58
CA GLY A 426 10.28 -29.92 29.61
C GLY A 426 10.08 -30.17 28.11
N SER A 427 9.89 -31.39 27.63
CA SER A 427 9.74 -31.64 26.18
C SER A 427 8.28 -31.73 25.75
N TYR A 428 7.64 -30.60 25.44
CA TYR A 428 6.29 -30.56 24.88
C TYR A 428 6.35 -30.36 23.36
N PHE A 429 5.64 -31.18 22.60
CA PHE A 429 5.44 -30.97 21.16
C PHE A 429 3.96 -30.76 20.88
N GLU A 430 3.60 -29.50 20.69
CA GLU A 430 2.23 -29.08 20.38
C GLU A 430 2.07 -29.02 18.85
N LEU A 431 1.23 -29.89 18.30
CA LEU A 431 0.87 -29.83 16.89
C LEU A 431 -0.20 -28.75 16.68
N LYS A 432 0.17 -27.46 16.68
CA LYS A 432 -0.75 -26.38 16.32
C LYS A 432 -0.85 -26.19 14.79
N PRO A 433 -2.04 -26.13 14.18
CA PRO A 433 -2.28 -25.40 12.94
C PRO A 433 -2.21 -23.90 13.24
N TYR A 434 -1.80 -23.12 12.23
CA TYR A 434 -1.94 -21.66 12.26
C TYR A 434 -3.38 -21.29 11.92
#